data_AF-A0A1F7YY74-F1
#
_entry.id   AF-A0A1F7YY74-F1
#
_cell.length_a   1.000
_cell.length_b   1.000
_cell.length_c   1.000
_cell.angle_alpha   90.00
_cell.angle_beta   90.00
_cell.angle_gamma   90.00
#
_symmetry.space_group_name_H-M   'P 1'
#
loop_
_entity.id
_entity.type
_entity.pdbx_description
1 polymer ?
#
loop_
_entity_poly.entity_id
_entity_poly.type
_entity_poly.pdbx_seq_one_letter_code
_entity_poly.pdbx_strand_id
1 'polypeptide(L)'
;MSTKEFAGKLVEEAVAAKSYSLWKDGEFRRLVGFTKLTNKQQDKIFNDLQVTALLYVILFLEEKSANNDQHSVVYSNIGEYTVDAFLDMMASAQLSDRQIALWRKLIEKREKEYKSDLDYIMKESKHWDVFDGEDRLLRETWGRVIALSLGALGHIRKNSEEASAKDPLWVIVRRWLVSIEVELVQTFKDTDLKDLKVLN
;
A
#
# COMPACT_ATOMS: atom_id res chain seq x y z
N MET A 1 -7.61 -22.82 3.12
CA MET A 1 -7.83 -21.37 3.38
C MET A 1 -8.57 -20.81 2.19
N SER A 2 -9.54 -19.93 2.39
CA SER A 2 -10.21 -19.21 1.29
C SER A 2 -9.42 -17.96 0.88
N THR A 3 -9.70 -17.44 -0.30
CA THR A 3 -9.17 -16.14 -0.77
C THR A 3 -9.53 -15.01 0.18
N LYS A 4 -10.73 -15.03 0.78
CA LYS A 4 -11.15 -14.06 1.82
C LYS A 4 -10.31 -14.16 3.09
N GLU A 5 -10.08 -15.37 3.60
CA GLU A 5 -9.21 -15.58 4.78
C GLU A 5 -7.77 -15.13 4.48
N PHE A 6 -7.28 -15.41 3.28
CA PHE A 6 -5.95 -14.98 2.84
C PHE A 6 -5.85 -13.45 2.72
N ALA A 7 -6.87 -12.79 2.19
CA ALA A 7 -6.95 -11.32 2.15
C ALA A 7 -6.90 -10.72 3.57
N GLY A 8 -7.61 -11.33 4.53
CA GLY A 8 -7.51 -10.96 5.95
C GLY A 8 -6.09 -11.06 6.49
N LYS A 9 -5.39 -12.17 6.20
CA LYS A 9 -3.97 -12.34 6.57
C LYS A 9 -3.09 -11.24 5.97
N LEU A 10 -3.27 -10.91 4.69
CA LEU A 10 -2.50 -9.82 4.05
C LEU A 10 -2.77 -8.46 4.71
N VAL A 11 -4.03 -8.18 5.10
CA VAL A 11 -4.38 -6.97 5.84
C VAL A 11 -3.68 -6.92 7.20
N GLU A 12 -3.67 -8.02 7.95
CA GLU A 12 -3.02 -8.05 9.26
C GLU A 12 -1.50 -7.87 9.15
N GLU A 13 -0.85 -8.64 8.28
CA GLU A 13 0.61 -8.71 8.19
C GLU A 13 1.19 -7.55 7.38
N ALA A 14 0.71 -7.34 6.14
CA ALA A 14 1.29 -6.38 5.22
C ALA A 14 0.74 -4.95 5.37
N VAL A 15 -0.46 -4.78 5.95
CA VAL A 15 -1.07 -3.46 6.16
C VAL A 15 -0.93 -3.01 7.61
N ALA A 16 -1.59 -3.69 8.55
CA ALA A 16 -1.68 -3.25 9.94
C ALA A 16 -0.32 -3.31 10.65
N ALA A 17 0.33 -4.48 10.64
CA ALA A 17 1.61 -4.67 11.33
C ALA A 17 2.72 -3.80 10.74
N LYS A 18 2.82 -3.71 9.41
CA LYS A 18 3.80 -2.85 8.73
C LYS A 18 3.57 -1.37 8.99
N SER A 19 2.32 -0.90 8.93
CA SER A 19 2.00 0.50 9.21
C SER A 19 2.32 0.84 10.66
N TYR A 20 1.97 -0.03 11.61
CA TYR A 20 2.31 0.17 13.02
C TYR A 20 3.82 0.14 13.26
N SER A 21 4.56 -0.71 12.55
CA SER A 21 6.02 -0.78 12.65
C SER A 21 6.69 0.51 12.22
N LEU A 22 6.27 1.12 11.10
CA LEU A 22 6.78 2.42 10.68
C LEU A 22 6.31 3.53 11.63
N TRP A 23 5.05 3.49 12.07
CA TRP A 23 4.47 4.47 12.98
C TRP A 23 5.22 4.59 14.31
N LYS A 24 5.72 3.47 14.84
CA LYS A 24 6.50 3.44 16.09
C LYS A 24 7.99 3.72 15.90
N ASP A 25 8.48 3.75 14.67
CA ASP A 25 9.89 3.95 14.37
C ASP A 25 10.39 5.33 14.85
N GLY A 26 11.53 5.32 15.55
CA GLY A 26 12.07 6.52 16.18
C GLY A 26 12.55 7.56 15.17
N GLU A 27 13.14 7.11 14.05
CA GLU A 27 13.63 8.00 13.01
C GLU A 27 12.47 8.62 12.22
N PHE A 28 11.47 7.81 11.85
CA PHE A 28 10.24 8.27 11.23
C PHE A 28 9.56 9.35 12.09
N ARG A 29 9.35 9.07 13.38
CA ARG A 29 8.75 10.04 14.32
C ARG A 29 9.56 11.34 14.39
N ARG A 30 10.90 11.24 14.44
CA ARG A 30 11.77 12.41 14.45
C ARG A 30 11.60 13.25 13.17
N LEU A 31 11.63 12.63 11.99
CA LEU A 31 11.52 13.31 10.70
C LEU A 31 10.14 13.93 10.44
N VAL A 32 9.09 13.29 10.95
CA VAL A 32 7.71 13.80 10.92
C VAL A 32 7.52 14.96 11.93
N GLY A 33 8.41 15.11 12.91
CA GLY A 33 8.27 16.12 13.96
C GLY A 33 7.18 15.78 14.97
N PHE A 34 7.04 14.48 15.29
CA PHE A 34 5.93 13.90 16.04
C PHE A 34 5.59 14.62 17.35
N THR A 35 6.61 15.07 18.09
CA THR A 35 6.45 15.79 19.38
C THR A 35 5.74 17.13 19.26
N LYS A 36 5.66 17.69 18.04
CA LYS A 36 4.98 18.95 17.74
C LYS A 36 3.56 18.75 17.19
N LEU A 37 3.16 17.49 16.95
CA LEU A 37 1.87 17.17 16.36
C LEU A 37 0.82 16.93 17.44
N THR A 38 -0.40 17.39 17.19
CA THR A 38 -1.56 17.01 18.01
C THR A 38 -1.92 15.54 17.78
N ASN A 39 -2.63 14.91 18.71
CA ASN A 39 -3.11 13.53 18.54
C ASN A 39 -3.88 13.36 17.23
N LYS A 40 -4.75 14.31 16.87
CA LYS A 40 -5.48 14.29 15.60
C LYS A 40 -4.56 14.30 14.37
N GLN A 41 -3.46 15.05 14.42
CA GLN A 41 -2.48 15.07 13.33
C GLN A 41 -1.68 13.77 13.28
N GLN A 42 -1.37 13.21 14.44
CA GLN A 42 -0.74 11.90 14.55
C GLN A 42 -1.66 10.83 13.94
N ASP A 43 -2.91 10.73 14.39
CA ASP A 43 -3.90 9.78 13.87
C ASP A 43 -4.08 9.90 12.36
N LYS A 44 -4.10 11.12 11.82
CA LYS A 44 -4.15 11.35 10.36
C LYS A 44 -2.98 10.68 9.65
N ILE A 45 -1.75 10.85 10.14
CA ILE A 45 -0.56 10.26 9.53
C ILE A 45 -0.63 8.73 9.62
N PHE A 46 -1.03 8.18 10.77
CA PHE A 46 -1.19 6.74 10.90
C PHE A 46 -2.24 6.17 9.94
N ASN A 47 -3.35 6.89 9.74
CA ASN A 47 -4.37 6.50 8.78
C ASN A 47 -3.83 6.56 7.34
N ASP A 48 -3.10 7.62 6.98
CA ASP A 48 -2.48 7.73 5.66
C ASP A 48 -1.45 6.60 5.42
N LEU A 49 -0.71 6.15 6.45
CA LEU A 49 0.16 4.96 6.35
C LEU A 49 -0.65 3.69 6.06
N GLN A 50 -1.72 3.43 6.82
CA GLN A 50 -2.55 2.25 6.60
C GLN A 50 -3.18 2.21 5.21
N VAL A 51 -3.74 3.33 4.74
CA VAL A 51 -4.31 3.41 3.39
C VAL A 51 -3.23 3.21 2.33
N THR A 52 -2.02 3.75 2.54
CA THR A 52 -0.93 3.57 1.59
C THR A 52 -0.49 2.12 1.49
N ALA A 53 -0.32 1.41 2.62
CA ALA A 53 0.01 -0.01 2.60
C ALA A 53 -1.12 -0.84 1.98
N LEU A 54 -2.38 -0.55 2.32
CA LEU A 54 -3.55 -1.22 1.74
C LEU A 54 -3.56 -1.09 0.21
N LEU A 55 -3.40 0.12 -0.31
CA LEU A 55 -3.38 0.37 -1.75
C LEU A 55 -2.15 -0.22 -2.43
N TYR A 56 -1.02 -0.33 -1.71
CA TYR A 56 0.14 -1.06 -2.22
C TYR A 56 -0.18 -2.53 -2.46
N VAL A 57 -0.82 -3.19 -1.50
CA VAL A 57 -1.27 -4.59 -1.62
C VAL A 57 -2.25 -4.75 -2.78
N ILE A 58 -3.24 -3.87 -2.90
CA ILE A 58 -4.24 -3.93 -3.98
C ILE A 58 -3.58 -3.78 -5.35
N LEU A 59 -2.71 -2.78 -5.52
CA LEU A 59 -2.02 -2.57 -6.81
C LEU A 59 -1.04 -3.70 -7.15
N PHE A 60 -0.43 -4.33 -6.15
CA PHE A 60 0.37 -5.55 -6.35
C PHE A 60 -0.51 -6.69 -6.91
N LEU A 61 -1.68 -6.93 -6.31
CA LEU A 61 -2.62 -7.97 -6.74
C LEU A 61 -3.18 -7.69 -8.14
N GLU A 62 -3.53 -6.44 -8.44
CA GLU A 62 -3.99 -6.00 -9.76
C GLU A 62 -2.94 -6.28 -10.84
N GLU A 63 -1.66 -5.96 -10.59
CA GLU A 63 -0.58 -6.25 -11.53
C GLU A 63 -0.43 -7.76 -11.77
N LYS A 64 -0.41 -8.56 -10.69
CA LYS A 64 -0.30 -10.03 -10.78
C LYS A 64 -1.47 -10.64 -11.56
N SER A 65 -2.68 -10.13 -11.33
CA SER A 65 -3.87 -10.55 -12.08
C SER A 65 -3.77 -10.18 -13.56
N ALA A 66 -3.28 -8.98 -13.89
CA ALA A 66 -3.19 -8.48 -15.26
C ALA A 66 -2.09 -9.15 -16.10
N ASN A 67 -1.05 -9.69 -15.47
CA ASN A 67 0.09 -10.30 -16.17
C ASN A 67 -0.18 -11.72 -16.73
N ASN A 68 -1.45 -12.12 -16.88
CA ASN A 68 -1.88 -13.44 -17.39
C ASN A 68 -1.23 -14.61 -16.64
N ASP A 69 -0.98 -14.44 -15.34
CA ASP A 69 -0.51 -15.51 -14.48
C ASP A 69 -1.56 -16.63 -14.41
N GLN A 70 -1.11 -17.88 -14.28
CA GLN A 70 -2.00 -19.04 -14.16
C GLN A 70 -2.96 -18.95 -12.94
N HIS A 71 -2.66 -18.08 -11.98
CA HIS A 71 -3.44 -17.78 -10.79
C HIS A 71 -4.15 -16.41 -10.85
N SER A 72 -4.31 -15.80 -12.03
CA SER A 72 -4.93 -14.48 -12.20
C SER A 72 -6.28 -14.35 -11.47
N VAL A 73 -7.16 -15.36 -11.59
CA VAL A 73 -8.46 -15.42 -10.88
C VAL A 73 -8.29 -15.38 -9.36
N VAL A 74 -7.28 -16.07 -8.83
CA VAL A 74 -6.99 -16.09 -7.39
C VAL A 74 -6.54 -14.71 -6.93
N TYR A 75 -5.63 -14.05 -7.65
CA TYR A 75 -5.19 -12.69 -7.34
C TYR A 75 -6.33 -11.68 -7.37
N SER A 76 -7.17 -11.71 -8.42
CA SER A 76 -8.35 -10.86 -8.53
C SER A 76 -9.29 -11.03 -7.34
N ASN A 77 -9.60 -12.27 -6.98
CA ASN A 77 -10.53 -12.57 -5.90
C ASN A 77 -9.96 -12.20 -4.52
N ILE A 78 -8.65 -12.35 -4.28
CA ILE A 78 -8.01 -11.81 -3.07
C ILE A 78 -8.12 -10.27 -3.04
N GLY A 79 -7.89 -9.61 -4.18
CA GLY A 79 -7.98 -8.16 -4.32
C GLY A 79 -9.36 -7.62 -3.95
N GLU A 80 -10.42 -8.26 -4.46
CA GLU A 80 -11.83 -7.92 -4.16
C GLU A 80 -12.13 -7.97 -2.65
N TYR A 81 -11.61 -8.97 -1.93
CA TYR A 81 -11.83 -9.09 -0.49
C TYR A 81 -10.89 -8.23 0.37
N THR A 82 -9.81 -7.67 -0.19
CA THR A 82 -8.79 -6.98 0.61
C THR A 82 -9.32 -5.71 1.28
N VAL A 83 -10.14 -4.92 0.57
CA VAL A 83 -10.75 -3.70 1.15
C VAL A 83 -11.77 -4.06 2.22
N ASP A 84 -12.63 -5.04 1.97
CA ASP A 84 -13.63 -5.45 2.96
C ASP A 84 -12.99 -6.09 4.19
N ALA A 85 -11.93 -6.90 4.03
CA ALA A 85 -11.16 -7.43 5.15
C ALA A 85 -10.54 -6.32 6.02
N PHE A 86 -10.03 -5.25 5.39
CA PHE A 86 -9.53 -4.08 6.12
C PHE A 86 -10.64 -3.36 6.92
N LEU A 87 -11.83 -3.24 6.35
CA LEU A 87 -12.95 -2.57 7.01
C LEU A 87 -13.59 -3.45 8.10
N ASP A 88 -13.61 -4.76 7.92
CA ASP A 88 -14.01 -5.75 8.94
C ASP A 88 -13.05 -5.71 10.13
N MET A 89 -11.74 -5.58 9.89
CA MET A 89 -10.73 -5.36 10.94
C MET A 89 -11.01 -4.05 11.70
N MET A 90 -11.34 -2.97 10.99
CA MET A 90 -11.70 -1.68 11.62
C MET A 90 -12.98 -1.77 12.45
N ALA A 91 -14.01 -2.47 11.95
CA ALA A 91 -15.23 -2.74 12.71
C ALA A 91 -14.95 -3.54 13.98
N SER A 92 -14.07 -4.55 13.88
CA SER A 92 -13.63 -5.36 15.03
C SER A 92 -12.85 -4.54 16.06
N ALA A 93 -12.15 -3.48 15.61
CA ALA A 93 -11.52 -2.47 16.47
C ALA A 93 -12.51 -1.43 17.04
N GLN A 94 -13.82 -1.70 16.98
CA GLN A 94 -14.91 -0.88 17.54
C GLN A 94 -15.07 0.51 16.88
N LEU A 95 -14.66 0.66 15.61
CA LEU A 95 -15.04 1.84 14.85
C LEU A 95 -16.54 1.82 14.54
N SER A 96 -17.20 2.96 14.69
CA SER A 96 -18.61 3.13 14.32
C SER A 96 -18.80 3.04 12.79
N ASP A 97 -20.01 2.70 12.35
CA ASP A 97 -20.38 2.69 10.93
C ASP A 97 -20.06 4.02 10.22
N ARG A 98 -20.24 5.14 10.93
CA ARG A 98 -19.87 6.46 10.41
C ARG A 98 -18.37 6.59 10.16
N GLN A 99 -17.53 6.07 11.06
CA GLN A 99 -16.08 6.07 10.87
C GLN A 99 -15.68 5.11 9.74
N ILE A 100 -16.28 3.93 9.66
CA ILE A 100 -16.06 2.98 8.56
C ILE A 100 -16.41 3.61 7.20
N ALA A 101 -17.54 4.34 7.12
CA ALA A 101 -17.92 5.06 5.91
C ALA A 101 -16.92 6.18 5.54
N LEU A 102 -16.30 6.83 6.53
CA LEU A 102 -15.21 7.79 6.27
C LEU A 102 -13.95 7.10 5.77
N TRP A 103 -13.63 5.90 6.27
CA TRP A 103 -12.53 5.08 5.76
C TRP A 103 -12.74 4.66 4.31
N ARG A 104 -13.94 4.17 3.95
CA ARG A 104 -14.27 3.86 2.54
C ARG A 104 -13.99 5.05 1.63
N LYS A 105 -14.50 6.24 1.99
CA LYS A 105 -14.27 7.47 1.22
C LYS A 105 -12.79 7.85 1.14
N LEU A 106 -12.03 7.67 2.22
CA LEU A 106 -10.60 7.94 2.22
C LEU A 106 -9.86 6.98 1.29
N ILE A 107 -10.15 5.68 1.35
CA ILE A 107 -9.56 4.65 0.49
C ILE A 107 -9.85 4.96 -0.98
N GLU A 108 -11.12 5.18 -1.35
CA GLU A 108 -11.52 5.52 -2.72
C GLU A 108 -10.81 6.78 -3.24
N LYS A 109 -10.71 7.81 -2.39
CA LYS A 109 -10.02 9.05 -2.74
C LYS A 109 -8.53 8.80 -3.02
N ARG A 110 -7.85 8.09 -2.12
CA ARG A 110 -6.41 7.80 -2.24
C ARG A 110 -6.11 6.84 -3.38
N GLU A 111 -6.99 5.88 -3.65
CA GLU A 111 -6.86 4.97 -4.78
C GLU A 111 -6.84 5.75 -6.09
N LYS A 112 -7.78 6.68 -6.28
CA LYS A 112 -7.82 7.53 -7.47
C LYS A 112 -6.56 8.39 -7.61
N GLU A 113 -6.10 9.00 -6.53
CA GLU A 113 -4.87 9.81 -6.51
C GLU A 113 -3.66 8.94 -6.89
N TYR A 114 -3.45 7.82 -6.21
CA TYR A 114 -2.28 6.97 -6.42
C TYR A 114 -2.29 6.23 -7.77
N LYS A 115 -3.45 5.83 -8.31
CA LYS A 115 -3.53 5.28 -9.67
C LYS A 115 -3.17 6.32 -10.72
N SER A 116 -3.62 7.57 -10.54
CA SER A 116 -3.24 8.68 -11.42
C SER A 116 -1.73 8.96 -11.36
N ASP A 117 -1.15 8.97 -10.16
CA ASP A 117 0.29 9.16 -9.97
C ASP A 117 1.09 7.99 -10.57
N LEU A 118 0.61 6.75 -10.40
CA LEU A 118 1.21 5.57 -11.00
C LEU A 118 1.18 5.64 -12.53
N ASP A 119 0.05 5.99 -13.13
CA ASP A 119 -0.07 6.17 -14.58
C ASP A 119 0.94 7.20 -15.12
N TYR A 120 1.12 8.30 -14.39
CA TYR A 120 2.13 9.30 -14.71
C TYR A 120 3.55 8.72 -14.61
N ILE A 121 3.91 8.11 -13.48
CA ILE A 121 5.23 7.50 -13.27
C ILE A 121 5.51 6.40 -14.30
N MET A 122 4.52 5.58 -14.66
CA MET A 122 4.69 4.52 -15.66
C MET A 122 4.92 5.09 -17.07
N LYS A 123 4.35 6.25 -17.41
CA LYS A 123 4.66 6.95 -18.66
C LYS A 123 6.08 7.52 -18.64
N GLU A 124 6.44 8.22 -17.57
CA GLU A 124 7.76 8.83 -17.41
C GLU A 124 8.88 7.78 -17.36
N SER A 125 8.65 6.64 -16.72
CA SER A 125 9.64 5.57 -16.57
C SER A 125 10.09 4.93 -17.88
N LYS A 126 9.35 5.14 -18.98
CA LYS A 126 9.78 4.73 -20.34
C LYS A 126 11.01 5.50 -20.84
N HIS A 127 11.30 6.64 -20.21
CA HIS A 127 12.44 7.50 -20.53
C HIS A 127 13.59 7.35 -19.52
N TRP A 128 13.51 6.39 -18.59
CA TRP A 128 14.57 6.17 -17.61
C TRP A 128 15.58 5.16 -18.15
N ASP A 129 16.84 5.58 -18.27
CA ASP A 129 17.95 4.75 -18.77
C ASP A 129 18.36 3.61 -17.81
N VAL A 130 17.65 3.42 -16.70
CA VAL A 130 17.95 2.40 -15.68
C VAL A 130 17.16 1.10 -15.86
N PHE A 131 16.18 1.08 -16.76
CA PHE A 131 15.41 -0.12 -17.08
C PHE A 131 15.65 -0.50 -18.52
N ASP A 132 16.14 -1.72 -18.74
CA ASP A 132 16.18 -2.28 -20.08
C ASP A 132 14.77 -2.75 -20.48
N GLY A 133 14.52 -2.91 -21.78
CA GLY A 133 13.19 -3.28 -22.30
C GLY A 133 12.61 -4.59 -21.74
N GLU A 134 13.46 -5.46 -21.19
CA GLU A 134 13.10 -6.74 -20.58
C GLU A 134 12.70 -6.63 -19.09
N ASP A 135 13.00 -5.50 -18.43
CA ASP A 135 12.80 -5.28 -16.99
C ASP A 135 11.37 -4.82 -16.64
N ARG A 136 10.35 -5.34 -17.33
CA ARG A 136 8.96 -4.89 -17.17
C ARG A 136 8.47 -4.98 -15.72
N LEU A 137 8.68 -6.14 -15.07
CA LEU A 137 8.24 -6.38 -13.69
C LEU A 137 8.97 -5.47 -12.69
N LEU A 138 10.27 -5.25 -12.92
CA LEU A 138 11.07 -4.36 -12.10
C LEU A 138 10.59 -2.91 -12.24
N ARG A 139 10.27 -2.46 -13.46
CA ARG A 139 9.71 -1.13 -13.74
C ARG A 139 8.34 -0.95 -13.09
N GLU A 140 7.43 -1.92 -13.20
CA GLU A 140 6.10 -1.87 -12.59
C GLU A 140 6.20 -1.81 -11.05
N THR A 141 7.08 -2.62 -10.46
CA THR A 141 7.37 -2.62 -9.02
C THR A 141 7.91 -1.27 -8.55
N TRP A 142 8.93 -0.74 -9.23
CA TRP A 142 9.48 0.58 -8.91
C TRP A 142 8.47 1.70 -9.12
N GLY A 143 7.64 1.61 -10.15
CA GLY A 143 6.55 2.55 -10.43
C GLY A 143 5.60 2.66 -9.25
N ARG A 144 5.12 1.51 -8.73
CA ARG A 144 4.27 1.48 -7.51
C ARG A 144 4.98 2.09 -6.32
N VAL A 145 6.21 1.65 -6.03
CA VAL A 145 6.99 2.13 -4.88
C VAL A 145 7.16 3.65 -4.93
N ILE A 146 7.50 4.21 -6.09
CA ILE A 146 7.72 5.65 -6.26
C ILE A 146 6.41 6.41 -6.15
N ALA A 147 5.37 6.01 -6.88
CA ALA A 147 4.07 6.69 -6.87
C ALA A 147 3.49 6.75 -5.45
N LEU A 148 3.43 5.62 -4.76
CA LEU A 148 2.81 5.55 -3.43
C LEU A 148 3.67 6.19 -2.35
N SER A 149 5.01 6.11 -2.43
CA SER A 149 5.87 6.78 -1.45
C SER A 149 5.81 8.30 -1.57
N LEU A 150 5.71 8.85 -2.79
CA LEU A 150 5.56 10.28 -3.00
C LEU A 150 4.15 10.76 -2.62
N GLY A 151 3.12 10.02 -3.01
CA GLY A 151 1.74 10.33 -2.62
C GLY A 151 1.58 10.34 -1.09
N ALA A 152 2.05 9.30 -0.40
CA ALA A 152 2.05 9.24 1.06
C ALA A 152 2.84 10.38 1.68
N LEU A 153 4.04 10.68 1.16
CA LEU A 153 4.84 11.80 1.62
C LEU A 153 4.09 13.13 1.51
N GLY A 154 3.39 13.36 0.39
CA GLY A 154 2.56 14.56 0.17
C GLY A 154 1.34 14.65 1.09
N HIS A 155 0.94 13.57 1.77
CA HIS A 155 -0.12 13.59 2.77
C HIS A 155 0.40 13.73 4.20
N ILE A 156 1.62 13.24 4.44
CA ILE A 156 2.32 13.36 5.72
C ILE A 156 2.90 14.78 5.86
N ARG A 157 3.57 15.27 4.82
CA ARG A 157 3.97 16.68 4.67
C ARG A 157 2.76 17.49 4.27
N LYS A 158 2.55 18.64 4.91
CA LYS A 158 1.36 19.47 4.64
C LYS A 158 1.43 20.20 3.30
N ASN A 159 2.64 20.38 2.75
CA ASN A 159 2.89 21.20 1.56
C ASN A 159 3.73 20.40 0.55
N SER A 160 3.39 20.51 -0.74
CA SER A 160 4.08 19.81 -1.84
C SER A 160 5.56 20.20 -1.99
N GLU A 161 5.94 21.41 -1.57
CA GLU A 161 7.34 21.88 -1.60
C GLU A 161 8.25 21.09 -0.66
N GLU A 162 7.70 20.55 0.45
CA GLU A 162 8.44 19.71 1.39
C GLU A 162 8.49 18.24 0.92
N ALA A 163 7.49 17.81 0.13
CA ALA A 163 7.35 16.46 -0.36
C ALA A 163 8.15 16.24 -1.65
N SER A 164 9.48 16.20 -1.54
CA SER A 164 10.37 15.95 -2.67
C SER A 164 11.21 14.68 -2.52
N ALA A 165 11.80 14.23 -3.61
CA ALA A 165 12.76 13.11 -3.63
C ALA A 165 14.02 13.36 -2.77
N LYS A 166 14.24 14.61 -2.31
CA LYS A 166 15.34 14.96 -1.42
C LYS A 166 14.95 14.92 0.06
N ASP A 167 13.66 14.75 0.39
CA ASP A 167 13.21 14.63 1.77
C ASP A 167 13.72 13.31 2.37
N PRO A 168 14.48 13.34 3.49
CA PRO A 168 14.90 12.13 4.18
C PRO A 168 13.73 11.22 4.56
N LEU A 169 12.54 11.78 4.81
CA LEU A 169 11.33 11.01 5.11
C LEU A 169 10.89 10.16 3.93
N TRP A 170 11.08 10.64 2.69
CA TRP A 170 10.78 9.86 1.49
C TRP A 170 11.59 8.57 1.46
N VAL A 171 12.87 8.63 1.83
CA VAL A 171 13.76 7.47 1.87
C VAL A 171 13.22 6.41 2.83
N ILE A 172 12.72 6.82 4.00
CA ILE A 172 12.14 5.91 4.99
C ILE A 172 10.83 5.31 4.47
N VAL A 173 9.90 6.13 3.97
CA VAL A 173 8.61 5.66 3.44
C VAL A 173 8.83 4.70 2.27
N ARG A 174 9.76 5.02 1.37
CA ARG A 174 10.13 4.17 0.24
C ARG A 174 10.71 2.83 0.69
N ARG A 175 11.64 2.82 1.66
CA ARG A 175 12.19 1.58 2.24
C ARG A 175 11.11 0.73 2.90
N TRP A 176 10.16 1.38 3.57
CA TRP A 176 9.02 0.72 4.17
C TRP A 176 8.13 0.04 3.11
N LEU A 177 7.80 0.71 2.00
CA LEU A 177 7.06 0.07 0.90
C LEU A 177 7.82 -1.07 0.23
N VAL A 178 9.15 -0.94 0.05
CA VAL A 178 9.99 -2.05 -0.41
C VAL A 178 9.93 -3.24 0.55
N SER A 179 9.86 -3.00 1.86
CA SER A 179 9.71 -4.08 2.84
C SER A 179 8.35 -4.79 2.74
N ILE A 180 7.30 -4.08 2.31
CA ILE A 180 5.99 -4.67 2.03
C ILE A 180 6.06 -5.49 0.74
N GLU A 181 6.66 -4.98 -0.33
CA GLU A 181 6.87 -5.72 -1.59
C GLU A 181 7.60 -7.05 -1.35
N VAL A 182 8.71 -7.03 -0.63
CA VAL A 182 9.50 -8.24 -0.33
C VAL A 182 8.65 -9.26 0.44
N GLU A 183 7.85 -8.81 1.41
CA GLU A 183 6.98 -9.68 2.18
C GLU A 183 5.85 -10.28 1.34
N LEU A 184 5.25 -9.49 0.44
CA LEU A 184 4.23 -9.98 -0.49
C LEU A 184 4.83 -11.02 -1.44
N VAL A 185 5.97 -10.72 -2.08
CA VAL A 185 6.65 -11.66 -2.97
C VAL A 185 6.98 -12.97 -2.25
N GLN A 186 7.50 -12.90 -1.02
CA GLN A 186 7.82 -14.10 -0.24
C GLN A 186 6.55 -14.86 0.15
N THR A 187 5.52 -14.17 0.63
CA THR A 187 4.23 -14.77 1.02
C THR A 187 3.59 -15.52 -0.15
N PHE A 188 3.58 -14.93 -1.34
CA PHE A 188 3.02 -15.56 -2.54
C PHE A 188 3.90 -16.67 -3.10
N LYS A 189 5.22 -16.61 -2.90
CA LYS A 189 6.13 -17.70 -3.25
C LYS A 189 5.97 -18.93 -2.36
N ASP A 190 5.70 -18.72 -1.08
CA ASP A 190 5.57 -19.79 -0.08
C ASP A 190 4.14 -20.36 0.01
N THR A 191 3.17 -19.72 -0.64
CA THR A 191 1.77 -20.17 -0.66
C THR A 191 1.49 -20.94 -1.94
N ASP A 192 1.03 -22.20 -1.83
CA ASP A 192 0.45 -22.87 -2.98
C ASP A 192 -0.93 -22.28 -3.29
N LEU A 193 -0.99 -21.40 -4.30
CA LEU A 193 -2.22 -20.72 -4.68
C LEU A 193 -3.31 -21.65 -5.20
N LYS A 194 -2.98 -22.90 -5.56
CA LYS A 194 -3.98 -23.92 -5.96
C LYS A 194 -4.80 -24.42 -4.78
N ASP A 195 -4.28 -24.29 -3.56
CA ASP A 195 -4.94 -24.72 -2.34
C ASP A 195 -5.89 -23.65 -1.78
N LEU A 196 -5.87 -22.44 -2.35
CA LEU A 196 -6.79 -21.37 -1.98
C LEU A 196 -8.16 -21.59 -2.62
N LYS A 197 -9.19 -21.69 -1.78
CA LYS A 197 -10.57 -21.78 -2.25
C LYS A 197 -11.03 -20.39 -2.73
N VAL A 198 -11.19 -20.26 -4.05
CA VAL A 198 -11.84 -19.10 -4.69
C VAL A 198 -13.31 -19.07 -4.27
N LEU A 199 -13.78 -17.90 -3.84
CA LEU A 199 -15.18 -17.67 -3.49
C LEU A 199 -15.84 -16.89 -4.62
N ASN A 200 -17.01 -17.37 -5.06
CA ASN A 200 -17.85 -16.72 -6.07
C ASN A 200 -18.87 -15.78 -5.42
#